data_AF-A0A397BNJ7-F1
#
_entry.id   AF-A0A397BNJ7-F1
#
_cell.length_a   1.000
_cell.length_b   1.000
_cell.length_c   1.000
_cell.angle_alpha   90.00
_cell.angle_beta   90.00
_cell.angle_gamma   90.00
#
_symmetry.space_group_name_H-M   'P 1'
#
loop_
_entity.id
_entity.type
_entity.pdbx_description
1 polymer ?
#
loop_
_entity_poly.entity_id
_entity_poly.type
_entity_poly.pdbx_seq_one_letter_code
_entity_poly.pdbx_strand_id
1 'polypeptide(L)'
;DAVWASHVAARDGEIARLINEQDKTRQQAIVDTLQREGSQAHINSLRAQREKEVLRKESTRYMAERDDLLRVLPVVTSIADKRAVKPVKVNVADLFEPGDNAKEINMLQLMLSSHAKALKGAFQGLTLQAAGTTSTGAKSNVLPVATFVGFATFTLSMDQLQSMVHKATKDDRKAGSPDDKAAGLTYAQFCECLVRLAHILYKTELPQLTKRFAYLIENDVVGFEKSKLDSEHSKGEAENGGG
;
A
#
# COMPACT_ATOMS: atom_id res chain seq x y z
N ASP A 1 -85.45 61.43 -13.75
CA ASP A 1 -84.02 61.76 -13.98
C ASP A 1 -83.12 61.65 -12.76
N ALA A 2 -83.36 62.35 -11.63
CA ALA A 2 -82.44 62.34 -10.47
C ALA A 2 -82.22 60.96 -9.81
N VAL A 3 -83.26 60.12 -9.73
CA VAL A 3 -83.16 58.76 -9.14
C VAL A 3 -82.30 57.83 -9.99
N TRP A 4 -82.37 57.97 -11.32
CA TRP A 4 -81.56 57.18 -12.25
C TRP A 4 -80.09 57.59 -12.18
N ALA A 5 -79.80 58.90 -12.12
CA ALA A 5 -78.45 59.42 -11.96
C ALA A 5 -77.79 58.96 -10.65
N SER A 6 -78.54 58.90 -9.54
CA SER A 6 -78.04 58.39 -8.26
C SER A 6 -77.73 56.89 -8.31
N HIS A 7 -78.55 56.10 -9.01
CA HIS A 7 -78.34 54.66 -9.16
C HIS A 7 -77.10 54.35 -10.02
N VAL A 8 -76.88 55.13 -11.08
CA VAL A 8 -75.68 55.03 -11.92
C VAL A 8 -74.43 55.42 -11.13
N ALA A 9 -74.45 56.54 -10.39
CA ALA A 9 -73.31 56.96 -9.57
C ALA A 9 -72.92 55.93 -8.49
N ALA A 10 -73.92 55.29 -7.85
CA ALA A 10 -73.67 54.22 -6.89
C ALA A 10 -73.05 52.98 -7.55
N ARG A 11 -73.52 52.61 -8.75
CA ARG A 11 -72.95 51.51 -9.56
C ARG A 11 -71.52 51.82 -10.00
N ASP A 12 -71.24 53.04 -10.45
CA ASP A 12 -69.90 53.46 -10.84
C ASP A 12 -68.93 53.45 -9.64
N GLY A 13 -69.41 53.85 -8.45
CA GLY A 13 -68.65 53.72 -7.21
C GLY A 13 -68.33 52.27 -6.85
N GLU A 14 -69.29 51.35 -7.00
CA GLU A 14 -69.08 49.92 -6.77
C GLU A 14 -68.12 49.30 -7.81
N ILE A 15 -68.25 49.68 -9.09
CA ILE A 15 -67.33 49.26 -10.16
C ILE A 15 -65.91 49.74 -9.87
N ALA A 16 -65.73 51.01 -9.49
CA ALA A 16 -64.43 51.55 -9.13
C ALA A 16 -63.81 50.82 -7.92
N ARG A 17 -64.63 50.46 -6.92
CA ARG A 17 -64.20 49.67 -5.76
C ARG A 17 -63.71 48.28 -6.16
N LEU A 18 -64.48 47.58 -7.00
CA LEU A 18 -64.14 46.24 -7.48
C LEU A 18 -62.88 46.22 -8.35
N ILE A 19 -62.70 47.22 -9.21
CA ILE A 19 -61.47 47.39 -10.01
C ILE A 19 -60.26 47.57 -9.08
N ASN A 20 -60.39 48.42 -8.06
CA ASN A 20 -59.31 48.68 -7.12
C ASN A 20 -58.95 47.43 -6.27
N GLU A 21 -59.95 46.65 -5.85
CA GLU A 21 -59.73 45.36 -5.18
C GLU A 21 -59.05 44.33 -6.08
N GLN A 22 -59.46 44.26 -7.35
CA GLN A 22 -58.84 43.39 -8.33
C GLN A 22 -57.37 43.77 -8.57
N ASP A 23 -57.07 45.07 -8.73
CA ASP A 23 -55.71 45.56 -8.93
C ASP A 23 -54.83 45.31 -7.72
N LYS A 24 -55.34 45.51 -6.50
CA LYS A 24 -54.61 45.20 -5.26
C LYS A 24 -54.30 43.70 -5.14
N THR A 25 -55.27 42.84 -5.46
CA THR A 25 -55.10 41.38 -5.44
C THR A 25 -54.06 40.94 -6.48
N ARG A 26 -54.11 41.53 -7.68
CA ARG A 26 -53.14 41.27 -8.75
C ARG A 26 -51.73 41.70 -8.34
N GLN A 27 -51.57 42.88 -7.75
CA GLN A 27 -50.26 43.35 -7.28
C GLN A 27 -49.69 42.44 -6.20
N GLN A 28 -50.52 41.99 -5.24
CA GLN A 28 -50.07 41.07 -4.20
C GLN A 28 -49.60 39.73 -4.79
N ALA A 29 -50.36 39.15 -5.74
CA ALA A 29 -49.97 37.90 -6.40
C ALA A 29 -48.63 38.02 -7.16
N ILE A 30 -48.34 39.19 -7.75
CA ILE A 30 -47.05 39.46 -8.40
C ILE A 30 -45.91 39.49 -7.37
N VAL A 31 -46.11 40.19 -6.25
CA VAL A 31 -45.10 40.26 -5.17
C VAL A 31 -44.79 38.89 -4.59
N ASP A 32 -45.83 38.09 -4.32
CA ASP A 32 -45.68 36.74 -3.77
C ASP A 32 -44.92 35.82 -4.75
N THR A 33 -45.20 35.94 -6.05
CA THR A 33 -44.51 35.19 -7.10
C THR A 33 -43.02 35.55 -7.16
N LEU A 34 -42.70 36.85 -7.14
CA LEU A 34 -41.31 37.33 -7.15
C LEU A 34 -40.52 36.88 -5.91
N GLN A 35 -41.13 36.89 -4.73
CA GLN A 35 -40.50 36.41 -3.50
C GLN A 35 -40.23 34.89 -3.56
N ARG A 36 -41.17 34.13 -4.12
CA ARG A 36 -41.01 32.68 -4.31
C ARG A 36 -39.91 32.36 -5.32
N GLU A 37 -39.85 33.08 -6.44
CA GLU A 37 -38.81 32.95 -7.46
C GLU A 37 -37.43 33.32 -6.92
N GLY A 38 -37.31 34.42 -6.16
CA GLY A 38 -36.06 34.80 -5.51
C GLY A 38 -35.54 33.74 -4.53
N SER A 39 -36.44 33.15 -3.73
CA SER A 39 -36.12 32.06 -2.82
C SER A 39 -35.68 30.79 -3.56
N GLN A 40 -36.35 30.45 -4.66
CA GLN A 40 -36.02 29.30 -5.48
C GLN A 40 -34.66 29.47 -6.20
N ALA A 41 -34.36 30.68 -6.69
CA ALA A 41 -33.07 31.00 -7.29
C ALA A 41 -31.91 30.84 -6.29
N HIS A 42 -32.11 31.28 -5.04
CA HIS A 42 -31.13 31.09 -3.97
C HIS A 42 -30.88 29.61 -3.65
N ILE A 43 -31.95 28.80 -3.58
CA ILE A 43 -31.83 27.34 -3.37
C ILE A 43 -31.08 26.66 -4.52
N ASN A 44 -31.37 27.03 -5.76
CA ASN A 44 -30.68 26.48 -6.93
C ASN A 44 -29.19 26.87 -6.94
N SER A 45 -28.86 28.10 -6.56
CA SER A 45 -27.47 28.57 -6.41
C SER A 45 -26.71 27.76 -5.35
N LEU A 46 -27.31 27.54 -4.17
CA LEU A 46 -26.72 26.71 -3.11
C LEU A 46 -26.50 25.26 -3.54
N ARG A 47 -27.44 24.68 -4.32
CA ARG A 47 -27.30 23.33 -4.86
C ARG A 47 -26.12 23.23 -5.84
N ALA A 48 -26.02 24.17 -6.78
CA ALA A 48 -24.92 24.23 -7.74
C ALA A 48 -23.56 24.41 -7.05
N GLN A 49 -23.50 25.22 -5.98
CA GLN A 49 -22.28 25.41 -5.21
C GLN A 49 -21.84 24.12 -4.50
N ARG A 50 -22.78 23.37 -3.91
CA ARG A 50 -22.48 22.05 -3.30
C ARG A 50 -21.99 21.04 -4.32
N GLU A 51 -22.63 20.96 -5.48
CA GLU A 51 -22.27 20.03 -6.56
C GLU A 51 -20.85 20.31 -7.08
N LYS A 52 -20.51 21.59 -7.28
CA LYS A 52 -19.16 22.01 -7.66
C LYS A 52 -18.10 21.59 -6.62
N GLU A 53 -18.40 21.70 -5.33
CA GLU A 53 -17.48 21.29 -4.27
C GLU A 53 -17.32 19.77 -4.19
N VAL A 54 -18.40 19.00 -4.44
CA VAL A 54 -18.33 17.53 -4.52
C VAL A 54 -17.42 17.11 -5.67
N LEU A 55 -17.64 17.67 -6.87
CA LEU A 55 -16.79 17.40 -8.04
C LEU A 55 -15.32 17.75 -7.80
N ARG A 56 -15.05 18.85 -7.09
CA ARG A 56 -13.68 19.24 -6.72
C ARG A 56 -13.03 18.20 -5.80
N LYS A 57 -13.76 17.71 -4.79
CA LYS A 57 -13.26 16.68 -3.86
C LYS A 57 -13.02 15.35 -4.57
N GLU A 58 -13.94 14.93 -5.44
CA GLU A 58 -13.77 13.70 -6.22
C GLU A 58 -12.58 13.80 -7.18
N SER A 59 -12.43 14.92 -7.89
CA SER A 59 -11.26 15.16 -8.75
C SER A 59 -9.94 15.08 -7.96
N THR A 60 -9.90 15.68 -6.76
CA THR A 60 -8.73 15.61 -5.88
C THR A 60 -8.44 14.15 -5.46
N ARG A 61 -9.47 13.39 -5.15
CA ARG A 61 -9.35 11.96 -4.79
C ARG A 61 -8.81 11.13 -5.96
N TYR A 62 -9.35 11.30 -7.17
CA TYR A 62 -8.88 10.59 -8.35
C TYR A 62 -7.42 10.92 -8.69
N MET A 63 -7.00 12.18 -8.52
CA MET A 63 -5.60 12.58 -8.69
C MET A 63 -4.69 11.87 -7.68
N ALA A 64 -5.08 11.80 -6.41
CA ALA A 64 -4.31 11.09 -5.39
C ALA A 64 -4.23 9.57 -5.66
N GLU A 65 -5.35 8.92 -6.02
CA GLU A 65 -5.37 7.50 -6.40
C GLU A 65 -4.50 7.22 -7.64
N ARG A 66 -4.54 8.11 -8.63
CA ARG A 66 -3.67 8.03 -9.82
C ARG A 66 -2.20 8.14 -9.45
N ASP A 67 -1.83 9.09 -8.59
CA ASP A 67 -0.44 9.30 -8.19
C ASP A 67 0.09 8.12 -7.34
N ASP A 68 -0.75 7.51 -6.51
CA ASP A 68 -0.44 6.26 -5.80
C ASP A 68 -0.23 5.09 -6.79
N LEU A 69 -1.09 4.94 -7.79
CA LEU A 69 -0.93 3.93 -8.84
C LEU A 69 0.34 4.16 -9.66
N LEU A 70 0.64 5.41 -10.04
CA LEU A 70 1.86 5.77 -10.75
C LEU A 70 3.12 5.53 -9.91
N ARG A 71 3.05 5.64 -8.58
CA ARG A 71 4.17 5.27 -7.69
C ARG A 71 4.42 3.77 -7.70
N VAL A 72 3.36 2.96 -7.79
CA VAL A 72 3.44 1.50 -7.79
C VAL A 72 3.76 0.95 -9.19
N LEU A 73 3.43 1.68 -10.26
CA LEU A 73 3.59 1.24 -11.65
C LEU A 73 5.02 0.79 -11.99
N PRO A 74 6.11 1.51 -11.65
CA PRO A 74 7.49 1.07 -11.92
C PRO A 74 7.86 -0.23 -11.20
N VAL A 75 7.26 -0.48 -10.02
CA VAL A 75 7.45 -1.74 -9.28
C VAL A 75 6.79 -2.88 -10.02
N VAL A 76 5.58 -2.67 -10.56
CA VAL A 76 4.82 -3.70 -11.30
C VAL A 76 5.39 -3.94 -12.70
N THR A 77 5.79 -2.90 -13.43
CA THR A 77 6.38 -3.05 -14.77
C THR A 77 7.78 -3.64 -14.72
N SER A 78 8.60 -3.33 -13.71
CA SER A 78 9.90 -4.01 -13.51
C SER A 78 9.76 -5.52 -13.28
N ILE A 79 8.61 -5.98 -12.77
CA ILE A 79 8.29 -7.40 -12.58
C ILE A 79 7.83 -8.04 -13.90
N ALA A 80 7.12 -7.31 -14.75
CA ALA A 80 6.67 -7.79 -16.06
C ALA A 80 7.84 -7.95 -17.07
N ASP A 81 8.80 -7.02 -17.06
CA ASP A 81 9.90 -7.01 -18.04
C ASP A 81 11.02 -8.01 -17.74
N LYS A 82 11.11 -8.54 -16.52
CA LYS A 82 12.11 -9.55 -16.15
C LYS A 82 11.56 -10.96 -16.39
N ARG A 83 11.75 -11.50 -17.60
CA ARG A 83 11.61 -12.91 -18.01
C ARG A 83 10.96 -13.81 -16.94
N ALA A 84 9.63 -14.00 -17.00
CA ALA A 84 8.85 -15.04 -16.31
C ALA A 84 9.60 -15.89 -15.26
N VAL A 85 10.12 -15.27 -14.19
CA VAL A 85 10.70 -16.00 -13.08
C VAL A 85 9.50 -16.39 -12.24
N LYS A 86 9.26 -17.70 -12.09
CA LYS A 86 8.18 -18.18 -11.21
C LYS A 86 8.32 -17.47 -9.86
N PRO A 87 7.25 -16.84 -9.34
CA PRO A 87 7.30 -16.16 -8.05
C PRO A 87 7.84 -17.11 -6.99
N VAL A 88 8.74 -16.60 -6.14
CA VAL A 88 9.26 -17.37 -5.01
C VAL A 88 8.08 -17.64 -4.07
N LYS A 89 7.69 -18.90 -3.95
CA LYS A 89 6.63 -19.33 -3.03
C LYS A 89 7.23 -19.60 -1.66
N VAL A 90 7.02 -18.67 -0.73
CA VAL A 90 7.36 -18.83 0.70
C VAL A 90 6.14 -19.34 1.49
N ASN A 91 6.34 -20.21 2.47
CA ASN A 91 5.25 -20.71 3.32
C ASN A 91 5.19 -19.90 4.62
N VAL A 92 4.40 -18.83 4.60
CA VAL A 92 4.28 -17.90 5.75
C VAL A 92 2.83 -17.69 6.18
N ALA A 93 1.92 -18.55 5.73
CA ALA A 93 0.50 -18.46 6.07
C ALA A 93 0.27 -18.57 7.59
N ASP A 94 1.14 -19.30 8.30
CA ASP A 94 1.11 -19.45 9.76
C ASP A 94 1.43 -18.15 10.52
N LEU A 95 1.99 -17.14 9.86
CA LEU A 95 2.29 -15.85 10.48
C LEU A 95 1.08 -14.91 10.56
N PHE A 96 -0.03 -15.27 9.93
CA PHE A 96 -1.24 -14.46 9.87
C PHE A 96 -2.34 -15.08 10.73
N GLU A 97 -3.16 -14.21 11.34
CA GLU A 97 -4.38 -14.66 12.01
C GLU A 97 -5.39 -15.21 10.99
N PRO A 98 -6.24 -16.19 11.34
CA PRO A 98 -7.23 -16.74 10.41
C PRO A 98 -8.14 -15.64 9.83
N GLY A 99 -8.09 -15.42 8.51
CA GLY A 99 -8.82 -14.33 7.83
C GLY A 99 -8.40 -14.13 6.36
N ASP A 100 -8.88 -13.04 5.74
CA ASP A 100 -8.54 -12.67 4.35
C ASP A 100 -7.16 -11.99 4.25
N ASN A 101 -6.11 -12.78 4.40
CA ASN A 101 -4.71 -12.33 4.29
C ASN A 101 -4.14 -12.52 2.87
N ALA A 102 -4.97 -12.90 1.90
CA ALA A 102 -4.53 -13.18 0.54
C ALA A 102 -3.84 -11.97 -0.11
N LYS A 103 -4.33 -10.76 0.19
CA LYS A 103 -3.73 -9.51 -0.28
C LYS A 103 -2.31 -9.33 0.22
N GLU A 104 -2.07 -9.60 1.50
CA GLU A 104 -0.75 -9.40 2.12
C GLU A 104 0.26 -10.46 1.67
N ILE A 105 -0.19 -11.71 1.54
CA ILE A 105 0.62 -12.81 1.00
C ILE A 105 1.02 -12.53 -0.46
N ASN A 106 0.08 -12.05 -1.29
CA ASN A 106 0.36 -11.68 -2.67
C ASN A 106 1.36 -10.51 -2.75
N MET A 107 1.23 -9.52 -1.85
CA MET A 107 2.16 -8.39 -1.81
C MET A 107 3.57 -8.82 -1.39
N LEU A 108 3.70 -9.73 -0.42
CA LEU A 108 4.99 -10.32 -0.06
C LEU A 108 5.63 -11.07 -1.23
N GLN A 109 4.86 -11.87 -1.97
CA GLN A 109 5.36 -12.55 -3.17
C GLN A 109 5.84 -11.54 -4.24
N LEU A 110 5.10 -10.45 -4.42
CA LEU A 110 5.48 -9.39 -5.35
C LEU A 110 6.79 -8.71 -4.94
N MET A 111 6.95 -8.41 -3.65
CA MET A 111 8.17 -7.80 -3.11
C MET A 111 9.39 -8.72 -3.21
N LEU A 112 9.23 -10.03 -2.96
CA LEU A 112 10.29 -11.02 -3.15
C LEU A 112 10.75 -11.07 -4.61
N SER A 113 9.82 -10.92 -5.55
CA SER A 113 10.12 -10.85 -6.98
C SER A 113 10.80 -9.53 -7.37
N SER A 114 10.31 -8.37 -6.91
CA SER A 114 10.88 -7.07 -7.26
C SER A 114 12.30 -6.88 -6.72
N HIS A 115 12.59 -7.41 -5.53
CA HIS A 115 13.90 -7.31 -4.88
C HIS A 115 14.80 -8.54 -5.12
N ALA A 116 14.44 -9.41 -6.08
CA ALA A 116 15.17 -10.66 -6.31
C ALA A 116 16.67 -10.47 -6.61
N LYS A 117 17.08 -9.33 -7.19
CA LYS A 117 18.51 -9.05 -7.43
C LYS A 117 19.27 -8.92 -6.12
N ALA A 118 18.83 -8.04 -5.22
CA ALA A 118 19.46 -7.81 -3.93
C ALA A 118 19.37 -9.04 -3.03
N LEU A 119 18.22 -9.69 -2.99
CA LEU A 119 18.01 -10.91 -2.19
C LEU A 119 18.89 -12.08 -2.64
N LYS A 120 19.05 -12.28 -3.97
CA LYS A 120 19.97 -13.30 -4.50
C LYS A 120 21.43 -12.96 -4.23
N GLY A 121 21.82 -11.69 -4.36
CA GLY A 121 23.16 -11.24 -4.03
C GLY A 121 23.49 -11.52 -2.56
N ALA A 122 22.57 -11.15 -1.66
CA ALA A 122 22.71 -11.39 -0.22
C ALA A 122 22.82 -12.89 0.08
N PHE A 123 21.93 -13.71 -0.49
CA PHE A 123 21.96 -15.16 -0.35
C PHE A 123 23.30 -15.76 -0.81
N GLN A 124 23.80 -15.35 -1.97
CA GLN A 124 25.08 -15.83 -2.51
C GLN A 124 26.26 -15.38 -1.62
N GLY A 125 26.29 -14.11 -1.21
CA GLY A 125 27.34 -13.58 -0.34
C GLY A 125 27.43 -14.31 0.99
N LEU A 126 26.30 -14.51 1.65
CA LEU A 126 26.23 -15.22 2.93
C LEU A 126 26.55 -16.70 2.79
N THR A 127 26.13 -17.34 1.70
CA THR A 127 26.46 -18.75 1.43
C THR A 127 27.97 -18.93 1.20
N LEU A 128 28.63 -18.00 0.51
CA LEU A 128 30.07 -18.02 0.30
C LEU A 128 30.85 -17.77 1.61
N GLN A 129 30.40 -16.82 2.44
CA GLN A 129 30.97 -16.59 3.77
C GLN A 129 30.82 -17.82 4.69
N ALA A 130 29.66 -18.48 4.64
CA ALA A 130 29.41 -19.71 5.36
C ALA A 130 30.35 -20.84 4.88
N ALA A 131 30.54 -21.00 3.57
CA ALA A 131 31.45 -22.02 3.03
C ALA A 131 32.90 -21.84 3.51
N GLY A 132 33.37 -20.59 3.61
CA GLY A 132 34.72 -20.27 4.11
C GLY A 132 34.97 -20.51 5.60
N THR A 133 33.93 -20.77 6.39
CA THR A 133 34.00 -20.92 7.86
C THR A 133 33.72 -22.37 8.35
N THR A 134 33.51 -23.32 7.44
CA THR A 134 33.10 -24.72 7.73
C THR A 134 34.20 -25.64 8.30
N SER A 135 35.20 -25.13 9.02
CA SER A 135 36.19 -25.97 9.72
C SER A 135 35.66 -26.63 10.99
N THR A 136 34.46 -26.24 11.46
CA THR A 136 33.81 -26.83 12.64
C THR A 136 32.41 -27.30 12.25
N GLY A 137 32.06 -28.55 12.57
CA GLY A 137 30.86 -29.28 12.09
C GLY A 137 29.49 -28.74 12.54
N ALA A 138 29.30 -27.42 12.58
CA ALA A 138 28.02 -26.78 12.80
C ALA A 138 27.11 -26.93 11.57
N LYS A 139 25.82 -27.19 11.81
CA LYS A 139 24.79 -27.37 10.78
C LYS A 139 24.74 -26.14 9.86
N SER A 140 25.25 -26.28 8.64
CA SER A 140 25.48 -25.20 7.68
C SER A 140 24.21 -24.43 7.24
N ASN A 141 23.01 -24.94 7.53
CA ASN A 141 21.74 -24.26 7.20
C ASN A 141 21.42 -23.06 8.10
N VAL A 142 21.96 -23.02 9.33
CA VAL A 142 21.67 -21.96 10.31
C VAL A 142 22.61 -20.77 10.13
N LEU A 143 23.81 -21.02 9.63
CA LEU A 143 24.89 -20.04 9.55
C LEU A 143 24.55 -18.85 8.65
N PRO A 144 24.00 -19.00 7.42
CA PRO A 144 23.65 -17.85 6.58
C PRO A 144 22.65 -16.91 7.25
N VAL A 145 21.68 -17.46 8.00
CA VAL A 145 20.66 -16.65 8.68
C VAL A 145 21.24 -16.02 9.95
N ALA A 146 22.08 -16.74 10.71
CA ALA A 146 22.77 -16.20 11.88
C ALA A 146 23.65 -15.00 11.50
N THR A 147 24.41 -15.14 10.41
CA THR A 147 25.25 -14.07 9.87
C THR A 147 24.39 -12.87 9.47
N PHE A 148 23.24 -13.09 8.81
CA PHE A 148 22.32 -12.01 8.47
C PHE A 148 21.72 -11.31 9.70
N VAL A 149 21.31 -12.06 10.73
CA VAL A 149 20.83 -11.49 12.01
C VAL A 149 21.94 -10.71 12.72
N GLY A 150 23.20 -11.14 12.59
CA GLY A 150 24.34 -10.39 13.11
C GLY A 150 24.51 -9.01 12.45
N PHE A 151 24.05 -8.86 11.20
CA PHE A 151 23.96 -7.56 10.52
C PHE A 151 22.71 -6.77 10.95
N ALA A 152 21.55 -7.43 11.03
CA ALA A 152 20.29 -6.84 11.46
C ALA A 152 20.17 -6.86 13.00
N THR A 153 20.83 -5.92 13.69
CA THR A 153 20.83 -5.66 15.15
C THR A 153 20.28 -6.77 16.09
N PHE A 154 21.19 -7.38 16.85
CA PHE A 154 20.97 -8.56 17.71
C PHE A 154 19.78 -8.46 18.69
N THR A 155 18.77 -9.31 18.48
CA THR A 155 17.71 -9.59 19.46
C THR A 155 17.25 -11.06 19.52
N LEU A 156 17.78 -11.95 18.67
CA LEU A 156 17.32 -13.34 18.53
C LEU A 156 18.24 -14.36 19.20
N SER A 157 17.64 -15.30 19.94
CA SER A 157 18.35 -16.47 20.46
C SER A 157 18.65 -17.51 19.37
N MET A 158 19.69 -18.32 19.56
CA MET A 158 20.03 -19.40 18.63
C MET A 158 18.90 -20.43 18.49
N ASP A 159 18.12 -20.68 19.55
CA ASP A 159 16.98 -21.60 19.49
C ASP A 159 15.85 -21.06 18.62
N GLN A 160 15.57 -19.75 18.69
CA GLN A 160 14.58 -19.11 17.80
C GLN A 160 15.02 -19.16 16.34
N LEU A 161 16.32 -18.94 16.09
CA LEU A 161 16.90 -19.04 14.76
C LEU A 161 16.80 -20.47 14.19
N GLN A 162 17.16 -21.47 15.00
CA GLN A 162 17.04 -22.88 14.64
C GLN A 162 15.59 -23.29 14.40
N SER A 163 14.65 -22.84 15.24
CA SER A 163 13.22 -23.09 15.06
C SER A 163 12.70 -22.47 13.75
N MET A 164 13.14 -21.27 13.40
CA MET A 164 12.75 -20.60 12.16
C MET A 164 13.28 -21.35 10.93
N VAL A 165 14.57 -21.72 10.94
CA VAL A 165 15.19 -22.55 9.91
C VAL A 165 14.45 -23.87 9.79
N HIS A 166 14.15 -24.52 10.92
CA HIS A 166 13.40 -25.77 10.92
C HIS A 166 12.03 -25.62 10.24
N LYS A 167 11.26 -24.57 10.56
CA LYS A 167 9.97 -24.28 9.92
C LYS A 167 10.11 -24.08 8.40
N ALA A 168 11.10 -23.30 7.95
CA ALA A 168 11.34 -23.08 6.53
C ALA A 168 11.78 -24.34 5.78
N THR A 169 12.55 -25.21 6.44
CA THR A 169 13.02 -26.48 5.86
C THR A 169 11.98 -27.59 5.89
N LYS A 170 10.96 -27.48 6.75
CA LYS A 170 9.87 -28.45 6.88
C LYS A 170 8.84 -28.17 5.78
N ASP A 171 9.18 -28.56 4.55
CA ASP A 171 8.31 -28.40 3.39
C ASP A 171 7.46 -29.68 3.20
N ASP A 172 6.17 -29.61 3.50
CA ASP A 172 5.20 -30.71 3.27
C ASP A 172 5.03 -31.06 1.77
N ARG A 173 5.70 -30.34 0.85
CA ARG A 173 5.62 -30.50 -0.61
C ARG A 173 6.58 -31.54 -1.21
N LYS A 174 7.45 -32.17 -0.42
CA LYS A 174 8.18 -33.37 -0.83
C LYS A 174 8.37 -34.33 0.35
N ALA A 175 7.42 -35.25 0.50
CA ALA A 175 7.77 -36.61 0.92
C ALA A 175 8.56 -37.25 -0.24
N GLY A 176 9.85 -36.94 -0.37
CA GLY A 176 10.66 -37.37 -1.50
C GLY A 176 12.15 -37.44 -1.15
N SER A 177 12.58 -38.67 -0.89
CA SER A 177 13.96 -39.19 -0.74
C SER A 177 14.87 -38.58 0.35
N PRO A 178 15.53 -39.40 1.21
CA PRO A 178 16.48 -38.94 2.24
C PRO A 178 17.85 -38.46 1.70
N ASP A 179 18.04 -38.30 0.40
CA ASP A 179 19.39 -38.23 -0.20
C ASP A 179 19.91 -36.85 -0.65
N ASP A 180 19.20 -35.74 -0.41
CA ASP A 180 19.77 -34.41 -0.70
C ASP A 180 20.60 -33.89 0.48
N LYS A 181 21.84 -34.39 0.57
CA LYS A 181 22.96 -33.84 1.36
C LYS A 181 23.43 -32.46 0.82
N ALA A 182 22.53 -31.56 0.48
CA ALA A 182 22.88 -30.16 0.24
C ALA A 182 22.97 -29.46 1.60
N ALA A 183 24.19 -29.15 2.01
CA ALA A 183 24.51 -28.55 3.30
C ALA A 183 24.01 -27.10 3.48
N GLY A 184 22.97 -26.62 2.78
CA GLY A 184 22.54 -25.23 2.88
C GLY A 184 21.03 -25.04 2.69
N LEU A 185 20.53 -23.87 3.09
CA LEU A 185 19.18 -23.43 2.74
C LEU A 185 19.07 -23.23 1.23
N THR A 186 17.95 -23.63 0.63
CA THR A 186 17.61 -23.17 -0.72
C THR A 186 17.26 -21.68 -0.70
N TYR A 187 17.35 -21.00 -1.84
CA TYR A 187 16.98 -19.58 -1.95
C TYR A 187 15.55 -19.29 -1.46
N ALA A 188 14.59 -20.18 -1.74
CA ALA A 188 13.21 -20.02 -1.28
C ALA A 188 13.10 -20.13 0.26
N GLN A 189 13.81 -21.09 0.87
CA GLN A 189 13.85 -21.25 2.31
C GLN A 189 14.58 -20.09 3.01
N PHE A 190 15.62 -19.54 2.38
CA PHE A 190 16.28 -18.32 2.84
C PHE A 190 15.32 -17.13 2.82
N CYS A 191 14.59 -16.91 1.71
CA CYS A 191 13.57 -15.85 1.64
C CYS A 191 12.48 -16.03 2.70
N GLU A 192 12.04 -17.27 2.95
CA GLU A 192 11.08 -17.54 4.02
C GLU A 192 11.64 -17.19 5.41
N CYS A 193 12.90 -17.55 5.68
CA CYS A 193 13.59 -17.16 6.91
C CYS A 193 13.65 -15.64 7.07
N LEU A 194 13.93 -14.88 6.00
CA LEU A 194 13.95 -13.41 6.07
C LEU A 194 12.57 -12.81 6.34
N VAL A 195 11.49 -13.36 5.77
CA VAL A 195 10.13 -12.89 6.06
C VAL A 195 9.75 -13.18 7.52
N ARG A 196 10.08 -14.37 8.02
CA ARG A 196 9.89 -14.74 9.43
C ARG A 196 10.75 -13.86 10.36
N LEU A 197 11.96 -13.53 9.95
CA LEU A 197 12.86 -12.64 10.67
C LEU A 197 12.27 -11.23 10.77
N ALA A 198 11.80 -10.67 9.65
CA ALA A 198 11.12 -9.38 9.63
C ALA A 198 9.88 -9.38 10.55
N HIS A 199 9.13 -10.49 10.57
CA HIS A 199 8.00 -10.63 11.49
C HIS A 199 8.41 -10.56 12.95
N ILE A 200 9.57 -11.11 13.32
CA ILE A 200 10.04 -11.13 14.71
C ILE A 200 10.63 -9.78 15.10
N LEU A 201 11.57 -9.25 14.32
CA LEU A 201 12.30 -8.02 14.65
C LEU A 201 11.38 -6.80 14.72
N TYR A 202 10.49 -6.66 13.73
CA TYR A 202 9.70 -5.44 13.54
C TYR A 202 8.24 -5.62 13.94
N LYS A 203 7.92 -6.67 14.73
CA LYS A 203 6.53 -6.98 15.13
C LYS A 203 5.86 -5.83 15.85
N THR A 204 6.60 -5.23 16.78
CA THR A 204 6.14 -4.21 17.71
C THR A 204 6.07 -2.83 17.07
N GLU A 205 6.86 -2.60 16.01
CA GLU A 205 7.01 -1.28 15.39
C GLU A 205 6.07 -1.07 14.20
N LEU A 206 5.82 -2.13 13.42
CA LEU A 206 5.04 -2.05 12.19
C LEU A 206 3.88 -3.03 12.24
N PRO A 207 2.64 -2.64 11.88
CA PRO A 207 1.46 -3.51 12.02
C PRO A 207 1.38 -4.61 10.96
N GLN A 208 1.89 -4.36 9.75
CA GLN A 208 1.77 -5.26 8.60
C GLN A 208 3.10 -5.97 8.32
N LEU A 209 3.06 -7.27 8.08
CA LEU A 209 4.22 -8.08 7.70
C LEU A 209 4.88 -7.58 6.41
N THR A 210 4.09 -7.11 5.44
CA THR A 210 4.62 -6.50 4.22
C THR A 210 5.51 -5.30 4.54
N LYS A 211 5.07 -4.40 5.44
CA LYS A 211 5.84 -3.23 5.85
C LYS A 211 7.10 -3.62 6.61
N ARG A 212 7.00 -4.60 7.51
CA ARG A 212 8.15 -5.17 8.23
C ARG A 212 9.21 -5.70 7.27
N PHE A 213 8.79 -6.45 6.26
CA PHE A 213 9.71 -7.04 5.29
C PHE A 213 10.33 -5.99 4.35
N ALA A 214 9.57 -4.98 3.93
CA ALA A 214 10.12 -3.84 3.19
C ALA A 214 11.21 -3.11 3.99
N TYR A 215 10.94 -2.86 5.28
CA TYR A 215 11.91 -2.22 6.18
C TYR A 215 13.19 -3.04 6.33
N LEU A 216 13.09 -4.36 6.50
CA LEU A 216 14.25 -5.27 6.52
C LEU A 216 15.06 -5.22 5.22
N ILE A 217 14.39 -5.14 4.06
CA ILE A 217 15.09 -5.06 2.78
C ILE A 217 15.89 -3.76 2.68
N GLU A 218 15.26 -2.63 2.99
CA GLU A 218 15.87 -1.30 2.81
C GLU A 218 17.04 -1.05 3.75
N ASN A 219 16.90 -1.45 5.02
CA ASN A 219 17.91 -1.17 6.04
C ASN A 219 19.00 -2.25 6.09
N ASP A 220 18.65 -3.53 5.96
CA ASP A 220 19.57 -4.63 6.22
C ASP A 220 20.08 -5.27 4.92
N VAL A 221 19.18 -5.62 3.98
CA VAL A 221 19.57 -6.35 2.75
C VAL A 221 20.31 -5.45 1.76
N VAL A 222 19.78 -4.26 1.47
CA VAL A 222 20.41 -3.32 0.55
C VAL A 222 21.71 -2.77 1.12
N GLY A 223 21.76 -2.53 2.44
CA GLY A 223 22.99 -2.15 3.15
C GLY A 223 24.08 -3.22 3.01
N PHE A 224 23.73 -4.49 3.22
CA PHE A 224 24.66 -5.61 3.05
C PHE A 224 25.23 -5.69 1.63
N GLU A 225 24.38 -5.62 0.59
CA GLU A 225 24.83 -5.66 -0.81
C GLU A 225 25.81 -4.53 -1.16
N LYS A 226 25.58 -3.32 -0.62
CA LYS A 226 26.50 -2.19 -0.80
C LYS A 226 27.83 -2.42 -0.09
N SER A 227 27.79 -2.87 1.17
CA SER A 227 29.01 -3.13 1.96
C SER A 227 29.90 -4.22 1.35
N LYS A 228 29.31 -5.20 0.65
CA LYS A 228 30.05 -6.22 -0.09
C LYS A 228 30.85 -5.59 -1.24
N LEU A 229 30.25 -4.67 -2.00
CA LEU A 229 30.92 -3.98 -3.10
C LEU A 229 32.11 -3.15 -2.59
N ASP A 230 31.95 -2.46 -1.46
CA ASP A 230 33.02 -1.68 -0.85
C ASP A 230 34.18 -2.58 -0.38
N SER A 231 33.87 -3.76 0.17
CA SER A 231 34.87 -4.74 0.60
C SER A 231 35.63 -5.41 -0.57
N GLU A 232 34.99 -5.57 -1.73
CA GLU A 232 35.64 -6.06 -2.95
C GLU A 232 36.53 -4.97 -3.60
N HIS A 233 36.14 -3.70 -3.53
CA HIS A 233 36.97 -2.58 -3.97
C HIS A 233 38.22 -2.37 -3.09
N SER A 234 38.11 -2.49 -1.75
CA SER A 234 39.29 -2.39 -0.87
C SER A 234 40.26 -3.56 -1.00
N LYS A 235 39.83 -4.75 -1.46
CA LYS A 235 40.75 -5.86 -1.75
C LYS A 235 41.52 -5.69 -3.06
N GLY A 236 40.94 -5.00 -4.06
CA GLY A 236 41.60 -4.77 -5.36
C GLY A 236 42.73 -3.75 -5.33
N GLU A 237 42.72 -2.80 -4.38
CA GLU A 237 43.80 -1.81 -4.23
C GLU A 237 45.01 -2.34 -3.44
N ALA A 238 44.80 -3.34 -2.58
CA ALA A 238 45.87 -3.92 -1.76
C ALA A 238 46.82 -4.85 -2.55
N GLU A 239 46.42 -5.38 -3.70
CA GLU A 239 47.26 -6.26 -4.53
C GLU A 239 48.15 -5.52 -5.55
N ASN A 240 47.94 -4.21 -5.78
CA ASN A 240 48.73 -3.43 -6.75
C ASN A 240 49.80 -2.52 -6.10
N GLY A 241 50.05 -2.67 -4.80
CA GLY A 241 50.96 -1.81 -4.03
C GLY A 241 52.27 -2.48 -3.55
N GLY A 242 52.69 -3.58 -4.16
CA GLY A 242 53.90 -4.30 -3.75
C GLY A 242 54.58 -4.99 -4.92
N GLY A 243 55.49 -4.28 -5.59
CA GLY A 243 56.35 -4.79 -6.66
C GLY A 243 57.17 -3.68 -7.28
#